data_AF-A0A1I8FCQ5-F1
#
_entry.id   AF-A0A1I8FCQ5-F1
#
_cell.length_a   1.000
_cell.length_b   1.000
_cell.length_c   1.000
_cell.angle_alpha   90.00
_cell.angle_beta   90.00
_cell.angle_gamma   90.00
#
_symmetry.space_group_name_H-M   'P 1'
#
loop_
_entity.id
_entity.type
_entity.pdbx_description
1 polymer ?
#
loop_
_entity_poly.entity_id
_entity_poly.type
_entity_poly.pdbx_seq_one_letter_code
_entity_poly.pdbx_strand_id
1 'polypeptide(L)'
;VYRNLDGFVYLMEVIDLIISDCRPPRPLAQQEQALVCLVLRVLASLAASNDRDNLTPDEEAHYLRLVSLVHDLLLMPPSLDRRPLLESCLEVLLTVPLIAFEELTTPLEGTVDVACRFEDKNLSAVNSLVEFLRHCLREVTHELPPTELTPSAASSASSVGACLAVLTEASISQRSVRCFLRSLILPKHPHLPAASSSSTTSAAAAAGAETSTPKMTNSLLSDLCRLISGGGLEGVGGASASGSCGSSSGLARQAGQLLFVLCKENAAKVVRHTGLTQFPALVHSLQIPCHPTSPTATASGGSLDAYSSDSSEEEILDPEVSVAACCSQSLTIPPAGWVDLCHRHGVPCLGTFIAEWDSGLEAMRQLLSNEKDAIGWADRLIDLADAGGFDGWLINVEVALPAELVPALQAFVRAPQIQ
;
A
#
# COMPACT_ATOMS: atom_id res chain seq x y z
N VAL A 1 -23.10 -28.66 -16.54
CA VAL A 1 -24.22 -28.20 -17.39
C VAL A 1 -24.00 -26.72 -17.61
N TYR A 2 -23.44 -26.36 -18.76
CA TYR A 2 -23.18 -25.01 -19.27
C TYR A 2 -23.37 -23.86 -18.27
N ARG A 3 -22.32 -23.48 -17.54
CA ARG A 3 -22.19 -22.11 -16.99
C ARG A 3 -22.09 -21.20 -18.22
N ASN A 4 -23.23 -20.77 -18.76
CA ASN A 4 -23.29 -19.94 -19.95
C ASN A 4 -22.62 -18.59 -19.66
N LEU A 5 -21.34 -18.49 -20.02
CA LEU A 5 -20.56 -17.24 -20.08
C LEU A 5 -21.28 -16.19 -20.95
N ASP A 6 -22.20 -16.60 -21.83
CA ASP A 6 -23.08 -15.72 -22.61
C ASP A 6 -23.86 -14.73 -21.73
N GLY A 7 -24.32 -15.15 -20.54
CA GLY A 7 -25.05 -14.26 -19.63
C GLY A 7 -24.13 -13.18 -19.03
N PHE A 8 -22.90 -13.55 -18.68
CA PHE A 8 -21.91 -12.63 -18.12
C PHE A 8 -21.46 -11.61 -19.18
N VAL A 9 -21.16 -12.09 -20.39
CA VAL A 9 -20.81 -11.25 -21.54
C VAL A 9 -21.97 -10.33 -21.92
N TYR A 10 -23.19 -10.84 -22.06
CA TYR A 10 -24.35 -10.02 -22.39
C TYR A 10 -24.59 -8.88 -21.40
N LEU A 11 -24.42 -9.15 -20.10
CA LEU A 11 -24.53 -8.12 -19.06
C LEU A 11 -23.43 -7.07 -19.17
N MET A 12 -22.20 -7.45 -19.51
CA MET A 12 -21.11 -6.50 -19.81
C MET A 12 -21.43 -5.65 -21.05
N GLU A 13 -21.97 -6.24 -22.11
CA GLU A 13 -22.39 -5.50 -23.32
C GLU A 13 -23.47 -4.45 -23.00
N VAL A 14 -24.40 -4.75 -22.08
CA VAL A 14 -25.41 -3.77 -21.65
C VAL A 14 -24.76 -2.54 -21.00
N ILE A 15 -23.74 -2.74 -20.15
CA ILE A 15 -23.00 -1.63 -19.55
C ILE A 15 -22.23 -0.84 -20.62
N ASP A 16 -21.54 -1.55 -21.52
CA ASP A 16 -20.74 -0.96 -22.60
C ASP A 16 -21.60 -0.09 -23.54
N LEU A 17 -22.79 -0.57 -23.92
CA LEU A 17 -23.76 0.20 -24.71
C LEU A 17 -24.17 1.50 -24.01
N ILE A 18 -24.46 1.44 -22.70
CA ILE A 18 -24.84 2.64 -21.93
C ILE A 18 -23.67 3.63 -21.85
N ILE A 19 -22.44 3.15 -21.63
CA ILE A 19 -21.23 4.00 -21.62
C ILE A 19 -21.02 4.65 -22.99
N SER A 20 -21.16 3.88 -24.07
CA SER A 20 -21.05 4.34 -25.45
C SER A 20 -22.09 5.42 -25.78
N ASP A 21 -23.35 5.23 -25.37
CA ASP A 21 -24.44 6.20 -25.55
C ASP A 21 -24.23 7.50 -24.75
N CYS A 22 -23.31 7.49 -23.79
CA CYS A 22 -22.92 8.65 -23.01
C CYS A 22 -21.68 9.37 -23.56
N ARG A 23 -21.27 9.14 -24.82
CA ARG A 23 -20.20 9.91 -25.50
C ARG A 23 -20.79 11.09 -26.30
N PRO A 24 -20.31 12.34 -26.12
CA PRO A 24 -19.24 12.79 -25.20
C PRO A 24 -19.67 12.72 -23.73
N PRO A 25 -18.70 12.58 -22.79
CA PRO A 25 -18.98 12.23 -21.40
C PRO A 25 -20.04 13.12 -20.76
N ARG A 26 -21.14 12.51 -20.33
CA ARG A 26 -22.22 13.16 -19.57
C ARG A 26 -22.56 12.36 -18.32
N PRO A 27 -23.16 12.97 -17.29
CA PRO A 27 -23.72 12.22 -16.18
C PRO A 27 -24.76 11.20 -16.67
N LEU A 28 -24.77 10.02 -16.04
CA LEU A 28 -25.80 9.01 -16.27
C LEU A 28 -27.16 9.55 -15.82
N ALA A 29 -28.19 9.34 -16.64
CA ALA A 29 -29.56 9.59 -16.23
C ALA A 29 -29.95 8.63 -15.11
N GLN A 30 -30.91 9.02 -14.26
CA GLN A 30 -31.31 8.22 -13.09
C GLN A 30 -31.71 6.78 -13.46
N GLN A 31 -32.40 6.59 -14.59
CA GLN A 31 -32.80 5.27 -15.08
C GLN A 31 -31.60 4.44 -15.60
N GLU A 32 -30.67 5.08 -16.31
CA GLU A 32 -29.44 4.45 -16.80
C GLU A 32 -28.59 4.00 -15.62
N GLN A 33 -28.40 4.87 -14.63
CA GLN A 33 -27.67 4.57 -13.41
C GLN A 33 -28.32 3.42 -12.63
N ALA A 34 -29.65 3.42 -12.46
CA ALA A 34 -30.36 2.35 -11.77
C ALA A 34 -30.18 0.99 -12.49
N LEU A 35 -30.22 0.99 -13.82
CA LEU A 35 -29.97 -0.21 -14.62
C LEU A 35 -28.52 -0.69 -14.49
N VAL A 36 -27.53 0.20 -14.62
CA VAL A 36 -26.11 -0.12 -14.45
C VAL A 36 -25.85 -0.70 -13.06
N CYS A 37 -26.36 -0.08 -11.99
CA CYS A 37 -26.22 -0.61 -10.63
C CYS A 37 -26.80 -2.02 -10.50
N LEU A 38 -27.98 -2.27 -11.08
CA LEU A 38 -28.59 -3.60 -11.05
C LEU A 38 -27.73 -4.63 -11.79
N VAL A 39 -27.24 -4.29 -12.98
CA VAL A 39 -26.39 -5.17 -13.79
C VAL A 39 -25.08 -5.47 -13.07
N LEU A 40 -24.42 -4.47 -12.49
CA LEU A 40 -23.19 -4.65 -11.70
C LEU A 40 -23.39 -5.59 -10.51
N ARG A 41 -24.50 -5.46 -9.77
CA ARG A 41 -24.82 -6.36 -8.64
C ARG A 41 -25.00 -7.81 -9.09
N VAL A 42 -25.66 -8.02 -10.23
CA VAL A 42 -25.81 -9.36 -10.81
C VAL A 42 -24.44 -9.91 -11.22
N LEU A 43 -23.61 -9.10 -11.88
CA LEU A 43 -22.25 -9.48 -12.27
C LEU A 43 -21.37 -9.82 -11.06
N ALA A 44 -21.42 -9.03 -9.98
CA ALA A 44 -20.71 -9.31 -8.73
C ALA A 44 -21.15 -10.63 -8.09
N SER A 45 -22.46 -10.89 -8.05
CA SER A 45 -23.01 -12.16 -7.55
C SER A 45 -22.54 -13.37 -8.37
N LEU A 46 -22.52 -13.24 -9.70
CA LEU A 46 -21.99 -14.28 -10.60
C LEU A 46 -20.48 -14.48 -10.38
N ALA A 47 -19.73 -13.39 -10.26
CA ALA A 47 -18.29 -13.42 -10.02
C ALA A 47 -17.93 -14.10 -8.68
N ALA A 48 -18.70 -13.84 -7.62
CA ALA A 48 -18.50 -14.44 -6.30
C ALA A 48 -18.67 -15.97 -6.27
N SER A 49 -19.37 -16.55 -7.26
CA SER A 49 -19.63 -17.99 -7.36
C SER A 49 -18.54 -18.79 -8.08
N ASN A 50 -17.53 -18.10 -8.63
CA ASN A 50 -16.43 -18.71 -9.38
C ASN A 50 -15.22 -19.04 -8.48
N ASP A 51 -14.49 -20.08 -8.88
CA ASP A 51 -13.25 -20.49 -8.21
C ASP A 51 -12.13 -19.54 -8.64
N ARG A 52 -11.76 -18.60 -7.76
CA ARG A 52 -10.77 -17.55 -8.04
C ARG A 52 -9.35 -18.10 -8.24
N ASP A 53 -9.08 -19.32 -7.76
CA ASP A 53 -7.75 -19.93 -7.80
C ASP A 53 -7.52 -20.78 -9.07
N ASN A 54 -8.58 -21.11 -9.82
CA ASN A 54 -8.52 -21.96 -11.03
C ASN A 54 -9.29 -21.33 -12.20
N LEU A 55 -8.91 -20.12 -12.60
CA LEU A 55 -9.52 -19.44 -13.74
C LEU A 55 -8.94 -19.92 -15.07
N THR A 56 -9.82 -20.07 -16.06
CA THR A 56 -9.40 -20.25 -17.45
C THR A 56 -8.99 -18.90 -18.08
N PRO A 57 -8.14 -18.88 -19.12
CA PRO A 57 -7.75 -17.64 -19.78
C PRO A 57 -8.94 -16.81 -20.31
N ASP A 58 -10.00 -17.48 -20.75
CA ASP A 58 -11.23 -16.82 -21.20
C ASP A 58 -11.95 -16.14 -20.03
N GLU A 59 -12.01 -16.78 -18.85
CA GLU A 59 -12.59 -16.18 -17.64
C GLU A 59 -11.77 -14.99 -17.14
N GLU A 60 -10.43 -15.10 -17.15
CA GLU A 60 -9.54 -13.98 -16.82
C GLU A 60 -9.80 -12.78 -17.73
N ALA A 61 -9.91 -12.99 -19.05
CA ALA A 61 -10.22 -11.94 -20.01
C ALA A 61 -11.59 -11.28 -19.73
N HIS A 62 -12.59 -12.05 -19.30
CA HIS A 62 -13.89 -11.50 -18.90
C HIS A 62 -13.78 -10.61 -17.66
N TYR A 63 -12.98 -10.97 -16.66
CA TYR A 63 -12.77 -10.13 -15.48
C TYR A 63 -12.00 -8.85 -15.79
N LEU A 64 -10.98 -8.93 -16.64
CA LEU A 64 -10.26 -7.76 -17.14
C LEU A 64 -11.22 -6.79 -17.84
N ARG A 65 -12.04 -7.31 -18.77
CA ARG A 65 -13.06 -6.49 -19.45
C ARG A 65 -14.06 -5.89 -18.46
N LEU A 66 -14.51 -6.64 -17.47
CA LEU A 66 -15.43 -6.13 -16.45
C LEU A 66 -14.81 -4.97 -15.65
N VAL A 67 -13.55 -5.10 -15.22
CA VAL A 67 -12.88 -4.02 -14.48
C VAL A 67 -12.60 -2.82 -15.36
N SER A 68 -12.33 -3.00 -16.65
CA SER A 68 -12.22 -1.91 -17.62
C SER A 68 -13.53 -1.10 -17.73
N LEU A 69 -14.69 -1.79 -17.77
CA LEU A 69 -16.00 -1.13 -17.73
C LEU A 69 -16.24 -0.39 -16.40
N VAL A 70 -15.84 -0.99 -15.27
CA VAL A 70 -15.92 -0.33 -13.94
C VAL A 70 -15.02 0.91 -13.90
N HIS A 71 -13.80 0.84 -14.44
CA HIS A 71 -12.90 1.98 -14.58
C HIS A 71 -13.59 3.13 -15.32
N ASP A 72 -14.22 2.86 -16.47
CA ASP A 72 -14.92 3.87 -17.25
C ASP A 72 -16.11 4.49 -16.49
N LEU A 73 -16.89 3.67 -15.76
CA LEU A 73 -17.96 4.16 -14.89
C LEU A 73 -17.45 5.04 -13.74
N LEU A 74 -16.27 4.73 -13.18
CA LEU A 74 -15.60 5.55 -12.16
C LEU A 74 -15.10 6.89 -12.71
N LEU A 75 -14.92 7.02 -14.02
CA LEU A 75 -14.53 8.27 -14.68
C LEU A 75 -15.70 9.10 -15.22
N MET A 76 -16.92 8.55 -15.22
CA MET A 76 -18.10 9.28 -15.67
C MET A 76 -18.34 10.55 -14.83
N PRO A 77 -18.78 11.67 -15.45
CA PRO A 77 -19.09 12.90 -14.74
C PRO A 77 -20.10 12.66 -13.60
N PRO A 78 -19.95 13.34 -12.45
CA PRO A 78 -20.76 13.06 -11.27
C PRO A 78 -22.24 13.39 -11.50
N SER A 79 -23.11 12.42 -11.23
CA SER A 79 -24.56 12.61 -11.10
C SER A 79 -24.93 13.16 -9.72
N LEU A 80 -26.19 13.54 -9.54
CA LEU A 80 -26.69 14.17 -8.30
C LEU A 80 -26.59 13.23 -7.08
N ASP A 81 -26.75 11.92 -7.30
CA ASP A 81 -26.56 10.87 -6.29
C ASP A 81 -25.69 9.74 -6.87
N ARG A 82 -24.39 9.84 -6.63
CA ARG A 82 -23.38 8.90 -7.20
C ARG A 82 -23.12 7.69 -6.29
N ARG A 83 -23.56 7.72 -5.03
CA ARG A 83 -23.26 6.69 -4.02
C ARG A 83 -23.69 5.28 -4.46
N PRO A 84 -24.92 5.05 -4.99
CA PRO A 84 -25.35 3.71 -5.40
C PRO A 84 -24.48 3.10 -6.51
N LEU A 85 -23.98 3.94 -7.42
CA LEU A 85 -23.10 3.51 -8.50
C LEU A 85 -21.74 3.10 -7.95
N LEU A 86 -21.16 3.92 -7.07
CA LEU A 86 -19.86 3.64 -6.46
C LEU A 86 -19.91 2.39 -5.57
N GLU A 87 -20.97 2.22 -4.78
CA GLU A 87 -21.18 0.99 -3.99
C GLU A 87 -21.29 -0.25 -4.88
N SER A 88 -22.01 -0.16 -6.00
CA SER A 88 -22.13 -1.28 -6.96
C SER A 88 -20.79 -1.57 -7.68
N CYS A 89 -19.98 -0.55 -7.96
CA CYS A 89 -18.62 -0.73 -8.49
C CYS A 89 -17.71 -1.43 -7.46
N LEU A 90 -17.77 -1.03 -6.18
CA LEU A 90 -17.01 -1.66 -5.11
C LEU A 90 -17.41 -3.13 -4.93
N GLU A 91 -18.71 -3.44 -5.02
CA GLU A 91 -19.20 -4.82 -4.92
C GLU A 91 -18.59 -5.71 -6.00
N VAL A 92 -18.51 -5.23 -7.24
CA VAL A 92 -17.79 -5.94 -8.31
C VAL A 92 -16.31 -6.09 -7.96
N LEU A 93 -15.62 -5.00 -7.59
CA LEU A 93 -14.18 -5.02 -7.32
C LEU A 93 -13.78 -5.95 -6.16
N LEU A 94 -14.66 -6.18 -5.18
CA LEU A 94 -14.42 -7.13 -4.09
C LEU A 94 -14.53 -8.60 -4.52
N THR A 95 -15.12 -8.87 -5.69
CA THR A 95 -15.39 -10.24 -6.17
C THR A 95 -14.43 -10.69 -7.28
N VAL A 96 -13.78 -9.75 -7.98
CA VAL A 96 -12.87 -10.05 -9.10
C VAL A 96 -11.48 -10.51 -8.61
N PRO A 97 -10.75 -11.35 -9.36
CA PRO A 97 -9.38 -11.76 -9.02
C PRO A 97 -8.39 -10.58 -9.04
N LEU A 98 -7.26 -10.71 -8.30
CA LEU A 98 -6.24 -9.64 -8.17
C LEU A 98 -5.64 -9.19 -9.50
N ILE A 99 -5.55 -10.08 -10.50
CA ILE A 99 -5.05 -9.75 -11.84
C ILE A 99 -5.92 -8.68 -12.51
N ALA A 100 -7.24 -8.71 -12.29
CA ALA A 100 -8.16 -7.80 -12.95
C ALA A 100 -7.99 -6.35 -12.51
N PHE A 101 -7.36 -6.10 -11.35
CA PHE A 101 -7.08 -4.75 -10.87
C PHE A 101 -6.08 -3.99 -11.76
N GLU A 102 -5.38 -4.64 -12.69
CA GLU A 102 -4.51 -3.96 -13.66
C GLU A 102 -5.25 -2.92 -14.50
N GLU A 103 -6.51 -3.22 -14.83
CA GLU A 103 -7.41 -2.39 -15.65
C GLU A 103 -7.95 -1.15 -14.92
N LEU A 104 -7.73 -1.02 -13.60
CA LEU A 104 -8.05 0.22 -12.87
C LEU A 104 -7.09 1.38 -13.16
N THR A 105 -6.00 1.11 -13.89
CA THR A 105 -5.03 2.14 -14.29
C THR A 105 -4.83 2.11 -15.79
N THR A 106 -4.78 3.28 -16.41
CA THR A 106 -4.53 3.44 -17.84
C THR A 106 -3.20 4.16 -18.07
N PRO A 107 -2.53 4.00 -19.23
CA PRO A 107 -1.39 4.82 -19.58
C PRO A 107 -1.80 6.31 -19.63
N LEU A 108 -0.85 7.21 -19.40
CA LEU A 108 -1.11 8.65 -19.50
C LEU A 108 -1.38 9.06 -20.96
N GLU A 109 -2.66 9.13 -21.31
CA GLU A 109 -3.15 9.64 -22.59
C GLU A 109 -3.97 10.92 -22.38
N GLY A 110 -3.68 11.96 -23.15
CA GLY A 110 -4.45 13.21 -23.14
C GLY A 110 -4.29 14.08 -21.88
N THR A 111 -5.33 14.82 -21.53
CA THR A 111 -5.33 15.78 -20.41
C THR A 111 -5.88 15.14 -19.14
N VAL A 112 -5.00 14.56 -18.33
CA VAL A 112 -5.31 14.00 -17.00
C VAL A 112 -4.99 15.03 -15.91
N ASP A 113 -5.77 15.11 -14.83
CA ASP A 113 -5.42 15.96 -13.68
C ASP A 113 -4.06 15.55 -13.09
N VAL A 114 -3.17 16.53 -12.87
CA VAL A 114 -1.82 16.34 -12.31
C VAL A 114 -1.90 15.62 -10.95
N ALA A 115 -2.93 15.89 -10.16
CA ALA A 115 -3.14 15.22 -8.87
C ALA A 115 -3.42 13.71 -8.99
N CYS A 116 -3.82 13.24 -10.17
CA CYS A 116 -4.15 11.84 -10.45
C CYS A 116 -3.07 11.13 -11.28
N ARG A 117 -1.91 11.78 -11.52
CA ARG A 117 -0.79 11.19 -12.27
C ARG A 117 0.20 10.57 -11.29
N PHE A 118 0.67 9.35 -11.61
CA PHE A 118 1.79 8.75 -10.91
C PHE A 118 2.60 7.93 -11.91
N GLU A 119 3.91 8.20 -11.99
CA GLU A 119 4.76 7.66 -13.07
C GLU A 119 4.12 7.94 -14.44
N ASP A 120 4.04 6.94 -15.32
CA ASP A 120 3.42 7.04 -16.65
C ASP A 120 1.95 6.57 -16.66
N LYS A 121 1.29 6.51 -15.48
CA LYS A 121 -0.08 6.01 -15.34
C LYS A 121 -1.08 7.08 -14.88
N ASN A 122 -2.31 6.93 -15.36
CA ASN A 122 -3.50 7.65 -14.94
C ASN A 122 -4.19 6.87 -13.81
N LEU A 123 -4.34 7.50 -12.64
CA LEU A 123 -5.00 6.94 -11.47
C LEU A 123 -6.28 7.70 -11.11
N SER A 124 -6.92 8.34 -12.08
CA SER A 124 -8.17 9.10 -11.86
C SER A 124 -9.29 8.22 -11.29
N ALA A 125 -9.42 6.97 -11.75
CA ALA A 125 -10.41 6.03 -11.24
C ALA A 125 -10.14 5.66 -9.77
N VAL A 126 -8.87 5.39 -9.44
CA VAL A 126 -8.43 5.13 -8.06
C VAL A 126 -8.66 6.37 -7.18
N ASN A 127 -8.36 7.57 -7.67
CA ASN A 127 -8.62 8.81 -6.94
C ASN A 127 -10.12 9.01 -6.68
N SER A 128 -11.00 8.65 -7.63
CA SER A 128 -12.46 8.65 -7.41
C SER A 128 -12.88 7.74 -6.25
N LEU A 129 -12.23 6.57 -6.07
CA LEU A 129 -12.47 5.70 -4.92
C LEU A 129 -11.94 6.32 -3.61
N VAL A 130 -10.79 6.99 -3.64
CA VAL A 130 -10.22 7.70 -2.47
C VAL A 130 -11.12 8.87 -2.04
N GLU A 131 -11.66 9.62 -3.00
CA GLU A 131 -12.61 10.70 -2.73
C GLU A 131 -13.92 10.16 -2.12
N PHE A 132 -14.41 9.04 -2.62
CA PHE A 132 -15.56 8.36 -2.04
C PHE A 132 -15.28 7.89 -0.61
N LEU A 133 -14.12 7.29 -0.34
CA LEU A 133 -13.68 6.93 1.00
C LEU A 133 -13.65 8.16 1.93
N ARG A 134 -13.07 9.28 1.49
CA ARG A 134 -13.03 10.53 2.28
C ARG A 134 -14.44 11.03 2.62
N HIS A 135 -15.37 10.95 1.66
CA HIS A 135 -16.77 11.33 1.90
C HIS A 135 -17.43 10.42 2.94
N CYS A 136 -17.32 9.10 2.77
CA CYS A 136 -17.89 8.13 3.71
C CYS A 136 -17.29 8.26 5.13
N LEU A 137 -15.98 8.51 5.24
CA LEU A 137 -15.33 8.74 6.53
C LEU A 137 -15.83 10.00 7.24
N ARG A 138 -16.13 11.07 6.51
CA ARG A 138 -16.70 12.29 7.11
C ARG A 138 -18.09 12.05 7.68
N GLU A 139 -18.91 11.24 7.01
CA GLU A 139 -20.23 10.87 7.54
C GLU A 139 -20.10 10.03 8.81
N VAL A 140 -19.19 9.05 8.82
CA VAL A 140 -18.97 8.20 10.01
C VAL A 140 -18.33 8.96 11.18
N THR A 141 -17.49 9.97 10.92
CA THR A 141 -16.77 10.71 11.97
C THR A 141 -17.52 11.92 12.54
N HIS A 142 -18.52 12.46 11.84
CA HIS A 142 -19.26 13.66 12.27
C HIS A 142 -20.57 13.35 13.03
N GLU A 143 -20.97 12.09 13.20
CA GLU A 143 -22.12 11.71 14.03
C GLU A 143 -21.74 11.67 15.54
N LEU A 144 -22.23 12.66 16.32
CA LEU A 144 -22.28 12.69 17.79
C LEU A 144 -23.64 12.14 18.29
N PRO A 145 -23.83 11.83 19.59
CA PRO A 145 -23.27 10.79 20.47
C PRO A 145 -24.13 9.48 20.41
N PRO A 146 -23.81 8.40 21.18
CA PRO A 146 -24.36 7.06 20.95
C PRO A 146 -25.75 6.92 21.56
N THR A 147 -26.77 7.34 20.83
CA THR A 147 -28.15 6.94 21.06
C THR A 147 -28.75 6.66 19.70
N GLU A 148 -28.72 5.37 19.33
CA GLU A 148 -29.28 4.78 18.11
C GLU A 148 -28.44 4.97 16.84
N LEU A 149 -27.83 3.88 16.36
CA LEU A 149 -27.24 3.84 15.00
C LEU A 149 -28.32 4.18 13.99
N THR A 150 -28.19 5.33 13.33
CA THR A 150 -29.04 5.65 12.19
C THR A 150 -28.74 4.66 11.05
N PRO A 151 -29.72 4.26 10.23
CA PRO A 151 -29.49 3.37 9.09
C PRO A 151 -28.49 3.96 8.07
N SER A 152 -28.30 5.29 8.07
CA SER A 152 -27.32 5.99 7.23
C SER A 152 -25.87 5.70 7.65
N ALA A 153 -25.57 5.74 8.95
CA ALA A 153 -24.23 5.48 9.48
C ALA A 153 -23.76 4.04 9.22
N ALA A 154 -24.68 3.07 9.32
CA ALA A 154 -24.38 1.66 9.02
C ALA A 154 -24.03 1.45 7.53
N SER A 155 -24.74 2.13 6.63
CA SER A 155 -24.44 2.09 5.18
C SER A 155 -23.08 2.71 4.87
N SER A 156 -22.78 3.87 5.46
CA SER A 156 -21.48 4.53 5.30
C SER A 156 -20.34 3.71 5.90
N ALA A 157 -20.53 3.04 7.03
CA ALA A 157 -19.55 2.12 7.61
C ALA A 157 -19.24 0.93 6.68
N SER A 158 -20.27 0.30 6.07
CA SER A 158 -20.08 -0.76 5.07
C SER A 158 -19.28 -0.26 3.86
N SER A 159 -19.61 0.94 3.37
CA SER A 159 -18.92 1.59 2.25
C SER A 159 -17.46 1.89 2.55
N VAL A 160 -17.15 2.36 3.77
CA VAL A 160 -15.76 2.56 4.23
C VAL A 160 -15.02 1.23 4.20
N GLY A 161 -15.60 0.17 4.75
CA GLY A 161 -14.96 -1.16 4.77
C GLY A 161 -14.70 -1.70 3.37
N ALA A 162 -15.66 -1.56 2.45
CA ALA A 162 -15.52 -1.96 1.06
C ALA A 162 -14.42 -1.15 0.35
N CYS A 163 -14.38 0.17 0.52
CA CYS A 163 -13.32 1.02 -0.04
C CYS A 163 -11.94 0.62 0.48
N LEU A 164 -11.80 0.39 1.78
CA LEU A 164 -10.52 0.01 2.39
C LEU A 164 -10.03 -1.33 1.84
N ALA A 165 -10.92 -2.31 1.70
CA ALA A 165 -10.59 -3.60 1.12
C ALA A 165 -10.16 -3.49 -0.35
N VAL A 166 -10.94 -2.80 -1.20
CA VAL A 166 -10.61 -2.59 -2.62
C VAL A 166 -9.29 -1.84 -2.80
N LEU A 167 -9.06 -0.75 -2.06
CA LEU A 167 -7.82 0.01 -2.15
C LEU A 167 -6.61 -0.79 -1.63
N THR A 168 -6.83 -1.69 -0.68
CA THR A 168 -5.79 -2.61 -0.20
C THR A 168 -5.44 -3.62 -1.29
N GLU A 169 -6.43 -4.31 -1.87
CA GLU A 169 -6.21 -5.27 -2.98
C GLU A 169 -5.56 -4.61 -4.20
N ALA A 170 -6.02 -3.40 -4.57
CA ALA A 170 -5.42 -2.61 -5.64
C ALA A 170 -3.95 -2.24 -5.33
N SER A 171 -3.63 -1.94 -4.07
CA SER A 171 -2.25 -1.66 -3.63
C SER A 171 -1.37 -2.89 -3.61
N ILE A 172 -1.93 -4.07 -3.35
CA ILE A 172 -1.21 -5.34 -3.40
C ILE A 172 -0.90 -5.67 -4.86
N SER A 173 -1.93 -5.62 -5.72
CA SER A 173 -1.84 -5.94 -7.14
C SER A 173 -0.90 -4.98 -7.90
N GLN A 174 -1.03 -3.67 -7.68
CA GLN A 174 -0.30 -2.66 -8.45
C GLN A 174 0.61 -1.77 -7.61
N ARG A 175 1.91 -1.75 -7.95
CA ARG A 175 2.92 -0.87 -7.34
C ARG A 175 2.58 0.62 -7.51
N SER A 176 2.15 1.03 -8.70
CA SER A 176 1.76 2.42 -9.00
C SER A 176 0.63 2.89 -8.10
N VAL A 177 -0.39 2.06 -7.89
CA VAL A 177 -1.52 2.34 -6.97
C VAL A 177 -1.02 2.49 -5.54
N ARG A 178 -0.19 1.54 -5.06
CA ARG A 178 0.40 1.60 -3.72
C ARG A 178 1.21 2.87 -3.49
N CYS A 179 2.09 3.23 -4.43
CA CYS A 179 2.92 4.41 -4.32
C CYS A 179 2.11 5.72 -4.43
N PHE A 180 1.11 5.75 -5.30
CA PHE A 180 0.15 6.84 -5.40
C PHE A 180 -0.60 7.05 -4.08
N LEU A 181 -1.20 6.00 -3.53
CA LEU A 181 -1.91 6.06 -2.25
C LEU A 181 -0.99 6.43 -1.08
N ARG A 182 0.27 5.94 -1.06
CA ARG A 182 1.29 6.40 -0.10
C ARG A 182 1.50 7.90 -0.20
N SER A 183 1.62 8.45 -1.41
CA SER A 183 1.83 9.89 -1.63
C SER A 183 0.62 10.75 -1.20
N LEU A 184 -0.59 10.17 -1.24
CA LEU A 184 -1.83 10.84 -0.84
C LEU A 184 -2.13 10.74 0.66
N ILE A 185 -1.80 9.61 1.29
CA ILE A 185 -2.18 9.29 2.67
C ILE A 185 -1.02 9.59 3.63
N LEU A 186 0.21 9.22 3.29
CA LEU A 186 1.35 9.30 4.20
C LEU A 186 2.20 10.56 3.92
N PRO A 187 2.58 11.33 4.95
CA PRO A 187 3.43 12.50 4.77
C PRO A 187 4.83 12.10 4.28
N LYS A 188 5.41 12.90 3.37
CA LYS A 188 6.75 12.68 2.77
C LYS A 188 7.88 12.69 3.82
N HIS A 189 7.66 13.38 4.96
CA HIS A 189 8.53 13.34 6.13
C HIS A 189 7.67 13.31 7.41
N PRO A 190 7.81 12.31 8.30
CA PRO A 190 7.15 12.35 9.61
C PRO A 190 7.86 13.42 10.46
N HIS A 191 7.18 14.54 10.72
CA HIS A 191 7.66 15.47 11.73
C HIS A 191 7.66 14.76 13.09
N LEU A 192 8.85 14.60 13.67
CA LEU A 192 9.00 14.28 15.09
C LEU A 192 8.18 15.30 15.89
N PRO A 193 7.36 14.89 16.88
CA PRO A 193 6.71 15.84 17.75
C PRO A 193 7.78 16.62 18.51
N ALA A 194 7.80 17.94 18.31
CA ALA A 194 8.71 18.83 19.00
C ALA A 194 8.48 18.73 20.52
N ALA A 195 9.46 18.18 21.23
CA ALA A 195 9.56 18.36 22.66
C ALA A 195 9.63 19.87 22.93
N SER A 196 8.77 20.33 23.83
CA SER A 196 8.72 21.70 24.33
C SER A 196 10.10 22.20 24.77
N SER A 197 10.63 23.21 24.10
CA SER A 197 11.42 24.26 24.75
C SER A 197 11.57 25.48 23.84
N SER A 198 11.36 26.64 24.45
CA SER A 198 11.57 27.97 23.88
C SER A 198 13.00 28.19 23.39
N SER A 199 13.18 28.73 22.19
CA SER A 199 13.89 30.01 21.99
C SER A 199 14.03 30.39 20.51
N THR A 200 13.92 31.68 20.31
CA THR A 200 14.12 32.48 19.10
C THR A 200 15.48 32.29 18.42
N THR A 201 15.54 32.16 17.10
CA THR A 201 15.95 33.21 16.15
C THR A 201 16.17 32.68 14.72
N SER A 202 15.85 33.55 13.78
CA SER A 202 16.04 33.57 12.32
C SER A 202 17.19 32.77 11.70
N ALA A 203 16.86 32.03 10.64
CA ALA A 203 17.64 32.04 9.39
C ALA A 203 16.75 31.59 8.22
N ALA A 204 16.32 32.57 7.42
CA ALA A 204 15.69 32.36 6.13
C ALA A 204 16.77 32.22 5.04
N ALA A 205 16.49 31.36 4.05
CA ALA A 205 16.75 31.53 2.60
C ALA A 205 17.38 30.29 1.94
N ALA A 206 16.60 29.53 1.18
CA ALA A 206 16.75 29.37 -0.29
C ALA A 206 15.90 28.19 -0.83
N ALA A 207 15.36 28.39 -2.04
CA ALA A 207 14.53 27.51 -2.88
C ALA A 207 13.07 27.34 -2.40
N GLY A 208 12.01 27.74 -3.12
CA GLY A 208 11.89 28.06 -4.54
C GLY A 208 10.66 27.34 -5.09
N ALA A 209 9.48 27.93 -4.90
CA ALA A 209 8.18 27.60 -5.50
C ALA A 209 7.49 26.26 -5.08
N GLU A 210 6.82 26.27 -3.92
CA GLU A 210 5.61 25.48 -3.67
C GLU A 210 4.48 26.41 -3.22
N THR A 211 3.61 26.79 -4.14
CA THR A 211 2.35 27.48 -3.84
C THR A 211 1.18 26.63 -4.33
N SER A 212 0.76 25.66 -3.51
CA SER A 212 -0.66 25.33 -3.29
C SER A 212 -0.84 24.16 -2.29
N THR A 213 -1.35 24.53 -1.10
CA THR A 213 -2.16 23.73 -0.15
C THR A 213 -1.56 22.53 0.62
N PRO A 214 -0.93 22.74 1.80
CA PRO A 214 -0.50 21.68 2.71
C PRO A 214 -1.57 21.28 3.78
N LYS A 215 -2.87 21.47 3.51
CA LYS A 215 -3.93 21.24 4.53
C LYS A 215 -4.75 19.95 4.35
N MET A 216 -4.73 19.30 3.18
CA MET A 216 -5.72 18.26 2.85
C MET A 216 -5.21 16.83 3.00
N THR A 217 -3.89 16.60 2.89
CA THR A 217 -3.25 15.28 3.01
C THR A 217 -3.30 14.71 4.43
N ASN A 218 -3.31 15.57 5.45
CA ASN A 218 -3.31 15.17 6.86
C ASN A 218 -4.68 14.74 7.42
N SER A 219 -5.78 14.96 6.70
CA SER A 219 -7.12 14.56 7.18
C SER A 219 -7.31 13.04 7.10
N LEU A 220 -7.01 12.43 5.94
CA LEU A 220 -7.32 11.02 5.70
C LEU A 220 -6.52 10.09 6.61
N LEU A 221 -5.22 10.35 6.79
CA LEU A 221 -4.41 9.60 7.76
C LEU A 221 -4.94 9.74 9.19
N SER A 222 -5.35 10.95 9.59
CA SER A 222 -5.91 11.16 10.92
C SER A 222 -7.22 10.41 11.12
N ASP A 223 -8.07 10.33 10.09
CA ASP A 223 -9.34 9.61 10.13
C ASP A 223 -9.12 8.08 10.20
N LEU A 224 -8.15 7.54 9.45
CA LEU A 224 -7.73 6.14 9.55
C LEU A 224 -7.14 5.82 10.93
N CYS A 225 -6.31 6.68 11.49
CA CYS A 225 -5.77 6.52 12.84
C CYS A 225 -6.89 6.54 13.90
N ARG A 226 -7.92 7.39 13.75
CA ARG A 226 -9.08 7.41 14.65
C ARG A 226 -9.87 6.10 14.60
N LEU A 227 -10.08 5.55 13.39
CA LEU A 227 -10.71 4.25 13.22
C LEU A 227 -9.93 3.13 13.94
N ILE A 228 -8.59 3.15 13.87
CA ILE A 228 -7.74 2.15 14.52
C ILE A 228 -7.70 2.31 16.04
N SER A 229 -7.61 3.54 16.53
CA SER A 229 -7.51 3.85 17.97
C SER A 229 -8.84 3.72 18.73
N GLY A 230 -9.94 3.39 18.06
CA GLY A 230 -11.24 3.17 18.73
C GLY A 230 -11.84 4.43 19.36
N GLY A 231 -11.47 5.62 18.87
CA GLY A 231 -11.97 6.90 19.40
C GLY A 231 -13.43 7.15 19.04
N GLY A 232 -14.35 6.41 19.65
CA GLY A 232 -15.78 6.59 19.47
C GLY A 232 -16.73 5.68 20.25
N LEU A 233 -16.34 4.48 20.73
CA LEU A 233 -17.34 3.53 21.27
C LEU A 233 -16.85 2.52 22.33
N GLU A 234 -15.87 2.81 23.19
CA GLU A 234 -15.67 1.97 24.40
C GLU A 234 -15.36 2.81 25.63
N GLY A 235 -16.41 3.05 26.42
CA GLY A 235 -16.29 3.28 27.85
C GLY A 235 -16.43 1.95 28.57
N VAL A 236 -15.55 1.73 29.56
CA VAL A 236 -15.64 0.73 30.64
C VAL A 236 -15.28 -0.71 30.25
N GLY A 237 -14.01 -1.05 30.49
CA GLY A 237 -13.63 -2.10 31.43
C GLY A 237 -13.92 -3.57 31.09
N GLY A 238 -12.85 -4.37 31.07
CA GLY A 238 -12.87 -5.71 31.66
C GLY A 238 -13.06 -6.88 30.69
N ALA A 239 -12.08 -7.77 30.74
CA ALA A 239 -12.06 -9.12 30.21
C ALA A 239 -13.43 -9.81 30.08
N SER A 240 -13.71 -10.40 28.91
CA SER A 240 -14.10 -11.81 28.77
C SER A 240 -14.28 -12.20 27.31
N ALA A 241 -13.79 -13.40 26.99
CA ALA A 241 -14.04 -14.11 25.75
C ALA A 241 -15.51 -14.54 25.65
N SER A 242 -16.18 -14.20 24.55
CA SER A 242 -17.19 -15.02 23.83
C SER A 242 -17.87 -14.17 22.76
N GLY A 243 -18.23 -14.81 21.65
CA GLY A 243 -18.50 -14.15 20.37
C GLY A 243 -19.68 -13.18 20.34
N SER A 244 -19.43 -12.03 19.71
CA SER A 244 -20.29 -11.33 18.76
C SER A 244 -19.47 -10.15 18.22
N CYS A 245 -18.85 -10.32 17.06
CA CYS A 245 -18.00 -9.32 16.41
C CYS A 245 -18.83 -8.13 15.92
N GLY A 246 -18.93 -7.09 16.74
CA GLY A 246 -19.52 -5.80 16.37
C GLY A 246 -18.63 -5.02 15.40
N SER A 247 -19.27 -4.37 14.42
CA SER A 247 -18.72 -3.79 13.18
C SER A 247 -17.54 -2.80 13.29
N SER A 248 -17.19 -2.30 14.48
CA SER A 248 -16.06 -1.38 14.70
C SER A 248 -14.69 -2.08 14.62
N SER A 249 -14.60 -3.32 15.10
CA SER A 249 -13.38 -4.13 15.05
C SER A 249 -12.94 -4.49 13.62
N GLY A 250 -13.91 -4.67 12.72
CA GLY A 250 -13.66 -4.97 11.31
C GLY A 250 -13.03 -3.79 10.55
N LEU A 251 -13.56 -2.58 10.75
CA LEU A 251 -13.04 -1.37 10.10
C LEU A 251 -11.64 -1.00 10.59
N ALA A 252 -11.37 -1.14 11.90
CA ALA A 252 -10.04 -0.95 12.46
C ALA A 252 -9.01 -1.89 11.82
N ARG A 253 -9.37 -3.17 11.64
CA ARG A 253 -8.54 -4.17 10.94
C ARG A 253 -8.29 -3.80 9.48
N GLN A 254 -9.33 -3.39 8.74
CA GLN A 254 -9.20 -3.00 7.32
C GLN A 254 -8.35 -1.73 7.14
N ALA A 255 -8.54 -0.73 8.02
CA ALA A 255 -7.73 0.49 8.01
C ALA A 255 -6.26 0.18 8.34
N GLY A 256 -6.03 -0.68 9.34
CA GLY A 256 -4.69 -1.15 9.70
C GLY A 256 -4.02 -1.92 8.56
N GLN A 257 -4.75 -2.81 7.89
CA GLN A 257 -4.26 -3.55 6.72
C GLN A 257 -3.80 -2.61 5.61
N LEU A 258 -4.62 -1.63 5.24
CA LEU A 258 -4.26 -0.66 4.21
C LEU A 258 -2.96 0.06 4.58
N LEU A 259 -2.86 0.60 5.80
CA LEU A 259 -1.65 1.29 6.25
C LEU A 259 -0.42 0.38 6.26
N PHE A 260 -0.59 -0.89 6.63
CA PHE A 260 0.47 -1.89 6.64
C PHE A 260 0.99 -2.18 5.23
N VAL A 261 0.08 -2.47 4.28
CA VAL A 261 0.39 -2.68 2.86
C VAL A 261 1.06 -1.44 2.27
N LEU A 262 0.51 -0.26 2.53
CA LEU A 262 1.14 1.00 2.11
C LEU A 262 2.56 1.09 2.66
N CYS A 263 2.80 0.71 3.91
CA CYS A 263 4.13 0.70 4.54
C CYS A 263 5.04 -0.48 4.16
N LYS A 264 4.74 -1.21 3.08
CA LYS A 264 5.47 -2.41 2.67
C LYS A 264 5.58 -3.44 3.80
N GLU A 265 4.46 -3.65 4.51
CA GLU A 265 4.35 -4.63 5.59
C GLU A 265 5.38 -4.44 6.71
N ASN A 266 5.77 -3.18 6.96
CA ASN A 266 6.72 -2.82 8.00
C ASN A 266 6.02 -2.04 9.12
N ALA A 267 5.83 -2.71 10.26
CA ALA A 267 5.14 -2.14 11.41
C ALA A 267 5.87 -0.90 11.97
N ALA A 268 7.21 -0.89 11.96
CA ALA A 268 7.97 0.28 12.43
C ALA A 268 7.74 1.51 11.54
N LYS A 269 7.61 1.33 10.22
CA LYS A 269 7.22 2.43 9.31
C LYS A 269 5.81 2.93 9.60
N VAL A 270 4.86 2.03 9.88
CA VAL A 270 3.50 2.42 10.28
C VAL A 270 3.54 3.24 11.56
N VAL A 271 4.26 2.80 12.59
CA VAL A 271 4.43 3.53 13.87
C VAL A 271 5.04 4.91 13.62
N ARG A 272 6.09 5.01 12.78
CA ARG A 272 6.72 6.31 12.45
C ARG A 272 5.77 7.29 11.79
N HIS A 273 4.90 6.82 10.89
CA HIS A 273 3.96 7.69 10.20
C HIS A 273 2.70 8.02 11.00
N THR A 274 2.25 7.11 11.87
CA THR A 274 0.94 7.21 12.56
C THR A 274 1.05 7.58 14.04
N GLY A 275 2.18 7.31 14.68
CA GLY A 275 2.35 7.39 16.14
C GLY A 275 1.67 6.26 16.91
N LEU A 276 1.08 5.25 16.24
CA LEU A 276 0.37 4.15 16.88
C LEU A 276 1.35 3.10 17.42
N THR A 277 1.93 3.32 18.59
CA THR A 277 2.92 2.40 19.19
C THR A 277 2.37 1.00 19.45
N GLN A 278 1.05 0.85 19.64
CA GLN A 278 0.39 -0.44 19.77
C GLN A 278 0.23 -1.22 18.45
N PHE A 279 0.56 -0.61 17.30
CA PHE A 279 0.31 -1.21 15.98
C PHE A 279 0.95 -2.60 15.80
N PRO A 280 2.22 -2.86 16.21
CA PRO A 280 2.79 -4.22 16.12
C PRO A 280 1.96 -5.27 16.87
N ALA A 281 1.44 -4.94 18.05
CA ALA A 281 0.55 -5.84 18.79
C ALA A 281 -0.80 -6.02 18.09
N LEU A 282 -1.31 -4.97 17.43
CA LEU A 282 -2.53 -5.02 16.63
C LEU A 282 -2.40 -5.91 15.39
N VAL A 283 -1.23 -5.99 14.75
CA VAL A 283 -1.01 -6.89 13.61
C VAL A 283 -1.30 -8.34 14.00
N HIS A 284 -0.81 -8.77 15.17
CA HIS A 284 -1.06 -10.11 15.69
C HIS A 284 -2.48 -10.31 16.20
N SER A 285 -3.06 -9.33 16.91
CA SER A 285 -4.40 -9.48 17.51
C SER A 285 -5.54 -9.35 16.51
N LEU A 286 -5.39 -8.53 15.47
CA LEU A 286 -6.40 -8.32 14.43
C LEU A 286 -6.27 -9.30 13.26
N GLN A 287 -5.31 -10.24 13.29
CA GLN A 287 -5.04 -11.19 12.20
C GLN A 287 -4.91 -10.50 10.84
N ILE A 288 -4.19 -9.37 10.81
CA ILE A 288 -3.86 -8.64 9.57
C ILE A 288 -3.04 -9.59 8.69
N PRO A 289 -3.56 -10.06 7.52
CA PRO A 289 -2.84 -11.01 6.69
C PRO A 289 -1.50 -10.41 6.25
N CYS A 290 -0.42 -11.11 6.58
CA CYS A 290 0.90 -10.88 6.00
C CYS A 290 0.95 -11.66 4.69
N HIS A 291 1.35 -11.04 3.58
CA HIS A 291 1.50 -11.80 2.34
C HIS A 291 2.63 -12.83 2.52
N PRO A 292 2.57 -13.99 1.84
CA PRO A 292 3.57 -15.05 2.01
C PRO A 292 4.99 -14.64 1.60
N THR A 293 5.17 -13.47 0.98
CA THR A 293 6.46 -12.85 0.67
C THR A 293 7.03 -11.97 1.79
N SER A 294 6.34 -11.84 2.94
CA SER A 294 6.83 -11.10 4.10
C SER A 294 7.62 -11.99 5.07
N PRO A 295 8.77 -11.53 5.60
CA PRO A 295 9.68 -12.32 6.43
C PRO A 295 9.14 -12.65 7.84
N THR A 296 7.85 -12.44 8.12
CA THR A 296 7.25 -12.61 9.45
C THR A 296 6.44 -13.90 9.60
N ALA A 297 6.48 -14.81 8.64
CA ALA A 297 5.70 -16.04 8.65
C ALA A 297 6.49 -17.23 9.25
N THR A 298 6.87 -17.17 10.52
CA THR A 298 7.02 -18.38 11.36
C THR A 298 7.03 -18.00 12.84
N ALA A 299 5.90 -18.18 13.53
CA ALA A 299 5.86 -18.57 14.95
C ALA A 299 4.42 -18.91 15.34
N SER A 300 3.99 -20.14 15.05
CA SER A 300 2.87 -20.74 15.77
C SER A 300 3.43 -21.79 16.72
N GLY A 301 3.30 -21.52 18.03
CA GLY A 301 3.31 -22.54 19.08
C GLY A 301 4.57 -22.57 19.96
N GLY A 302 4.39 -22.17 21.23
CA GLY A 302 5.14 -22.77 22.34
C GLY A 302 5.89 -21.79 23.26
N SER A 303 5.29 -21.57 24.42
CA SER A 303 5.89 -21.10 25.69
C SER A 303 6.35 -19.64 25.79
N LEU A 304 5.64 -18.91 26.65
CA LEU A 304 6.23 -17.82 27.42
C LEU A 304 7.49 -18.36 28.12
N ASP A 305 8.61 -17.68 27.96
CA ASP A 305 9.41 -17.20 29.07
C ASP A 305 10.43 -16.15 28.58
N ALA A 306 10.40 -15.01 29.28
CA ALA A 306 11.47 -14.05 29.50
C ALA A 306 12.32 -13.54 28.31
N TYR A 307 12.06 -12.31 27.88
CA TYR A 307 13.13 -11.29 27.78
C TYR A 307 12.52 -9.89 27.89
N SER A 308 12.61 -9.31 29.08
CA SER A 308 12.42 -7.88 29.32
C SER A 308 13.79 -7.21 29.41
N SER A 309 13.80 -5.93 29.03
CA SER A 309 14.86 -4.92 29.15
C SER A 309 15.86 -4.89 28.00
N ASP A 310 15.80 -3.95 27.06
CA ASP A 310 15.92 -2.48 27.15
C ASP A 310 17.37 -2.02 26.92
N SER A 311 17.48 -1.05 26.01
CA SER A 311 18.53 -0.05 25.84
C SER A 311 19.91 -0.46 25.29
N SER A 312 20.14 0.05 24.08
CA SER A 312 21.27 0.92 23.72
C SER A 312 22.65 0.30 23.65
N GLU A 313 23.19 0.26 22.43
CA GLU A 313 24.43 0.98 22.13
C GLU A 313 24.41 1.32 20.62
N GLU A 314 24.00 2.56 20.32
CA GLU A 314 24.57 3.29 19.18
C GLU A 314 26.06 3.42 19.47
N GLU A 315 26.88 2.56 18.86
CA GLU A 315 28.30 2.84 18.76
C GLU A 315 28.48 3.91 17.68
N ILE A 316 29.07 5.01 18.12
CA ILE A 316 29.38 6.22 17.39
C ILE A 316 30.21 5.86 16.15
N LEU A 317 29.62 5.92 14.97
CA LEU A 317 30.36 6.05 13.70
C LEU A 317 30.27 7.50 13.22
N ASP A 318 31.42 8.00 12.80
CA ASP A 318 31.75 9.40 12.49
C ASP A 318 30.74 10.18 11.63
N PRO A 319 30.68 11.52 11.78
CA PRO A 319 29.67 12.38 11.14
C PRO A 319 29.86 12.62 9.63
N GLU A 320 30.69 11.84 8.91
CA GLU A 320 30.86 11.94 7.45
C GLU A 320 30.12 10.86 6.64
N VAL A 321 29.36 9.97 7.28
CA VAL A 321 28.56 8.95 6.59
C VAL A 321 27.09 9.42 6.49
N SER A 322 26.85 10.48 5.72
CA SER A 322 25.49 10.78 5.25
C SER A 322 25.18 9.88 4.04
N VAL A 323 24.99 8.59 4.30
CA VAL A 323 24.40 7.69 3.30
C VAL A 323 22.91 7.94 3.33
N ALA A 324 22.42 8.46 2.21
CA ALA A 324 21.04 8.84 1.96
C ALA A 324 20.07 7.69 2.28
N ALA A 325 19.63 7.64 3.53
CA ALA A 325 18.48 6.87 3.97
C ALA A 325 17.21 7.56 3.46
N CYS A 326 16.96 7.49 2.15
CA CYS A 326 15.69 7.89 1.57
C CYS A 326 15.12 6.75 0.70
N CYS A 327 14.13 6.06 1.27
CA CYS A 327 13.08 5.36 0.54
C CYS A 327 13.50 4.26 -0.46
N SER A 328 14.07 3.15 0.03
CA SER A 328 13.73 1.75 -0.32
C SER A 328 14.78 0.81 0.30
N GLN A 329 14.39 -0.42 0.53
CA GLN A 329 15.11 -1.42 1.31
C GLN A 329 16.22 -2.07 0.46
N SER A 330 17.17 -1.27 -0.01
CA SER A 330 18.19 -1.69 -0.98
C SER A 330 19.35 -2.44 -0.35
N LEU A 331 19.52 -2.36 0.97
CA LEU A 331 20.56 -3.05 1.75
C LEU A 331 19.91 -3.75 2.95
N THR A 332 20.07 -5.07 3.07
CA THR A 332 19.53 -5.85 4.19
C THR A 332 20.62 -6.75 4.77
N ILE A 333 20.86 -6.57 6.08
CA ILE A 333 21.74 -7.42 6.90
C ILE A 333 20.89 -8.57 7.46
N PRO A 334 21.36 -9.83 7.38
CA PRO A 334 20.60 -10.97 7.91
C PRO A 334 20.53 -10.92 9.44
N PRO A 335 19.41 -11.32 10.07
CA PRO A 335 19.31 -11.39 11.53
C PRO A 335 20.32 -12.40 12.11
N ALA A 336 20.97 -12.08 13.22
CA ALA A 336 21.99 -12.94 13.84
C ALA A 336 21.52 -14.39 14.09
N GLY A 337 20.26 -14.58 14.53
CA GLY A 337 19.72 -15.93 14.72
C GLY A 337 19.60 -16.77 13.45
N TRP A 338 19.48 -16.12 12.28
CA TRP A 338 19.49 -16.78 10.97
C TRP A 338 20.93 -17.12 10.55
N VAL A 339 21.88 -16.22 10.79
CA VAL A 339 23.31 -16.46 10.58
C VAL A 339 23.75 -17.69 11.38
N ASP A 340 23.45 -17.72 12.68
CA ASP A 340 23.75 -18.84 13.57
C ASP A 340 23.12 -20.17 13.12
N LEU A 341 21.91 -20.13 12.55
CA LEU A 341 21.22 -21.31 12.06
C LEU A 341 21.86 -21.83 10.77
N CYS A 342 22.13 -20.94 9.81
CA CYS A 342 22.81 -21.26 8.56
C CYS A 342 24.18 -21.90 8.83
N HIS A 343 24.99 -21.28 9.69
CA HIS A 343 26.30 -21.80 10.08
C HIS A 343 26.22 -23.15 10.78
N ARG A 344 25.25 -23.36 11.67
CA ARG A 344 25.01 -24.67 12.31
C ARG A 344 24.68 -25.78 11.32
N HIS A 345 24.06 -25.43 10.19
CA HIS A 345 23.75 -26.37 9.11
C HIS A 345 24.82 -26.42 8.01
N GLY A 346 25.93 -25.68 8.16
CA GLY A 346 27.01 -25.64 7.18
C GLY A 346 26.63 -24.94 5.87
N VAL A 347 25.64 -24.05 5.92
CA VAL A 347 25.15 -23.27 4.76
C VAL A 347 25.62 -21.82 4.91
N PRO A 348 26.15 -21.18 3.85
CA PRO A 348 26.51 -19.77 3.91
C PRO A 348 25.28 -18.87 4.04
N CYS A 349 25.36 -17.84 4.87
CA CYS A 349 24.34 -16.81 5.05
C CYS A 349 24.80 -15.52 4.38
N LEU A 350 24.03 -15.01 3.42
CA LEU A 350 24.37 -13.78 2.70
C LEU A 350 23.41 -12.65 3.07
N GLY A 351 23.94 -11.44 3.22
CA GLY A 351 23.16 -10.20 3.14
C GLY A 351 22.73 -9.92 1.71
N THR A 352 21.80 -8.99 1.52
CA THR A 352 21.31 -8.65 0.17
C THR A 352 21.49 -7.17 -0.10
N PHE A 353 22.09 -6.86 -1.26
CA PHE A 353 22.03 -5.54 -1.86
C PHE A 353 21.27 -5.64 -3.18
N ILE A 354 20.14 -4.94 -3.26
CA ILE A 354 19.23 -5.01 -4.40
C ILE A 354 19.03 -3.60 -4.96
N ALA A 355 19.47 -3.40 -6.19
CA ALA A 355 19.31 -2.14 -6.91
C ALA A 355 18.14 -2.26 -7.91
N GLU A 356 17.00 -1.69 -7.55
CA GLU A 356 15.78 -1.67 -8.36
C GLU A 356 15.28 -0.23 -8.58
N TRP A 357 14.62 0.02 -9.71
CA TRP A 357 13.96 1.30 -10.07
C TRP A 357 14.91 2.50 -10.19
N ASP A 358 14.36 3.70 -10.42
CA ASP A 358 15.15 4.94 -10.59
C ASP A 358 16.01 5.27 -9.35
N SER A 359 15.53 4.95 -8.16
CA SER A 359 16.30 5.09 -6.91
C SER A 359 17.49 4.13 -6.84
N GLY A 360 17.32 2.90 -7.34
CA GLY A 360 18.42 1.95 -7.46
C GLY A 360 19.44 2.42 -8.50
N LEU A 361 18.99 2.98 -9.62
CA LEU A 361 19.88 3.57 -10.63
C LEU A 361 20.69 4.75 -10.07
N GLU A 362 20.07 5.62 -9.28
CA GLU A 362 20.77 6.75 -8.66
C GLU A 362 21.78 6.29 -7.60
N ALA A 363 21.41 5.30 -6.77
CA ALA A 363 22.35 4.67 -5.84
C ALA A 363 23.53 4.01 -6.57
N MET A 364 23.26 3.32 -7.69
CA MET A 364 24.30 2.73 -8.52
C MET A 364 25.19 3.79 -9.19
N ARG A 365 24.66 4.96 -9.58
CA ARG A 365 25.47 6.07 -10.09
C ARG A 365 26.41 6.65 -9.03
N GLN A 366 25.97 6.71 -7.78
CA GLN A 366 26.80 7.18 -6.67
C GLN A 366 27.86 6.15 -6.26
N LEU A 367 27.48 4.86 -6.24
CA LEU A 367 28.39 3.76 -5.90
C LEU A 367 29.43 3.53 -7.00
N LEU A 368 29.00 3.57 -8.26
CA LEU A 368 29.83 3.32 -9.45
C LEU A 368 30.35 4.61 -10.11
N SER A 369 30.39 5.72 -9.38
CA SER A 369 30.87 7.02 -9.86
C SER A 369 32.27 6.93 -10.50
N ASN A 370 33.15 6.12 -9.90
CA ASN A 370 34.43 5.72 -10.43
C ASN A 370 34.88 4.39 -9.78
N GLU A 371 35.93 3.79 -10.34
CA GLU A 371 36.44 2.49 -9.89
C GLU A 371 36.92 2.49 -8.43
N LYS A 372 37.48 3.60 -7.96
CA LYS A 372 37.99 3.73 -6.60
C LYS A 372 36.86 3.78 -5.57
N ASP A 373 35.80 4.51 -5.87
CA ASP A 373 34.61 4.60 -5.03
C ASP A 373 33.88 3.25 -4.99
N ALA A 374 33.78 2.57 -6.12
CA ALA A 374 33.21 1.23 -6.21
C ALA A 374 33.97 0.23 -5.31
N ILE A 375 35.31 0.23 -5.34
CA ILE A 375 36.11 -0.60 -4.45
C ILE A 375 35.90 -0.20 -2.98
N GLY A 376 35.89 1.10 -2.67
CA GLY A 376 35.66 1.57 -1.29
C GLY A 376 34.28 1.20 -0.75
N TRP A 377 33.27 1.11 -1.60
CA TRP A 377 31.96 0.58 -1.24
C TRP A 377 31.98 -0.93 -1.00
N ALA A 378 32.70 -1.68 -1.83
CA ALA A 378 32.87 -3.13 -1.63
C ALA A 378 33.59 -3.44 -0.30
N ASP A 379 34.67 -2.71 0.01
CA ASP A 379 35.41 -2.85 1.27
C ASP A 379 34.50 -2.63 2.49
N ARG A 380 33.65 -1.60 2.44
CA ARG A 380 32.67 -1.33 3.52
C ARG A 380 31.63 -2.44 3.68
N LEU A 381 31.20 -3.06 2.58
CA LEU A 381 30.27 -4.19 2.64
C LEU A 381 30.95 -5.41 3.28
N ILE A 382 32.21 -5.66 2.97
CA ILE A 382 33.01 -6.71 3.61
C ILE A 382 33.13 -6.43 5.11
N ASP A 383 33.49 -5.21 5.51
CA ASP A 383 33.57 -4.82 6.92
C ASP A 383 32.24 -5.07 7.66
N LEU A 384 31.10 -4.79 7.00
CA LEU A 384 29.77 -5.05 7.56
C LEU A 384 29.44 -6.54 7.66
N ALA A 385 29.88 -7.36 6.68
CA ALA A 385 29.71 -8.81 6.71
C ALA A 385 30.53 -9.43 7.85
N ASP A 386 31.79 -9.02 7.98
CA ASP A 386 32.68 -9.47 9.05
C ASP A 386 32.17 -9.03 10.43
N ALA A 387 31.69 -7.79 10.58
CA ALA A 387 31.10 -7.31 11.83
C ALA A 387 29.77 -8.00 12.17
N GLY A 388 28.96 -8.31 11.16
CA GLY A 388 27.69 -9.04 11.31
C GLY A 388 27.84 -10.56 11.41
N GLY A 389 29.04 -11.08 11.19
CA GLY A 389 29.36 -12.51 11.24
C GLY A 389 28.74 -13.34 10.12
N PHE A 390 28.32 -12.75 8.99
CA PHE A 390 27.72 -13.45 7.86
C PHE A 390 28.67 -13.50 6.64
N ASP A 391 28.43 -14.40 5.70
CA ASP A 391 29.44 -14.90 4.76
C ASP A 391 29.63 -14.05 3.48
N GLY A 392 28.89 -12.95 3.36
CA GLY A 392 28.98 -12.02 2.24
C GLY A 392 27.65 -11.47 1.77
N TRP A 393 27.62 -10.99 0.52
CA TRP A 393 26.52 -10.24 -0.06
C TRP A 393 26.07 -10.83 -1.38
N LEU A 394 24.76 -11.01 -1.53
CA LEU A 394 24.10 -11.23 -2.81
C LEU A 394 23.76 -9.87 -3.44
N ILE A 395 24.28 -9.63 -4.64
CA ILE A 395 24.03 -8.41 -5.41
C ILE A 395 23.02 -8.69 -6.51
N ASN A 396 21.85 -8.06 -6.44
CA ASN A 396 20.85 -8.12 -7.51
C ASN A 396 20.66 -6.74 -8.15
N VAL A 397 21.08 -6.58 -9.40
CA VAL A 397 20.96 -5.32 -10.15
C VAL A 397 19.84 -5.46 -11.17
N GLU A 398 18.66 -4.95 -10.84
CA GLU A 398 17.47 -4.96 -11.69
C GLU A 398 17.21 -3.59 -12.34
N VAL A 399 18.28 -2.85 -12.62
CA VAL A 399 18.23 -1.54 -13.28
C VAL A 399 19.05 -1.55 -14.56
N ALA A 400 18.54 -0.87 -15.59
CA ALA A 400 19.26 -0.68 -16.83
C ALA A 400 20.45 0.28 -16.61
N LEU A 401 21.64 -0.28 -16.37
CA LEU A 401 22.84 0.52 -16.15
C LEU A 401 23.38 1.09 -17.48
N PRO A 402 23.75 2.39 -17.51
CA PRO A 402 24.52 2.96 -18.61
C PRO A 402 25.84 2.20 -18.82
N ALA A 403 26.23 2.01 -20.08
CA ALA A 403 27.47 1.29 -20.45
C ALA A 403 28.73 1.88 -19.79
N GLU A 404 28.70 3.17 -19.46
CA GLU A 404 29.79 3.90 -18.80
C GLU A 404 30.09 3.42 -17.37
N LEU A 405 29.11 2.84 -16.67
CA LEU A 405 29.25 2.38 -15.29
C LEU A 405 29.71 0.90 -15.20
N VAL A 406 29.68 0.18 -16.31
CA VAL A 406 30.03 -1.25 -16.37
C VAL A 406 31.46 -1.54 -15.89
N PRO A 407 32.49 -0.75 -16.22
CA PRO A 407 33.85 -1.00 -15.71
C PRO A 407 33.95 -0.89 -14.19
N ALA A 408 33.30 0.11 -13.59
CA ALA A 408 33.28 0.27 -12.14
C ALA A 408 32.49 -0.88 -11.46
N LEU A 409 31.41 -1.36 -12.10
CA LEU A 409 30.67 -2.52 -11.61
C LEU A 409 31.52 -3.79 -11.64
N GLN A 410 32.32 -3.98 -12.68
CA GLN A 410 33.24 -5.11 -12.76
C GLN A 410 34.31 -5.07 -11.66
N ALA A 411 34.77 -3.88 -11.27
CA ALA A 411 35.68 -3.73 -10.15
C ALA A 411 34.99 -4.04 -8.80
N PHE A 412 33.75 -3.57 -8.62
CA PHE A 412 32.93 -3.85 -7.44
C PHE A 412 32.69 -5.35 -7.24
N VAL A 413 32.23 -6.07 -8.27
CA VAL A 413 31.89 -7.51 -8.18
C VAL A 413 33.14 -8.41 -8.06
N ARG A 414 34.33 -7.91 -8.39
CA ARG A 414 35.58 -8.65 -8.18
C ARG A 414 36.02 -8.68 -6.72
N ALA A 415 35.43 -7.88 -5.85
CA ALA A 415 35.75 -7.89 -4.43
C ALA A 415 35.33 -9.23 -3.78
N PRO A 416 36.10 -9.72 -2.80
CA PRO A 416 35.74 -10.95 -2.09
C PRO A 416 34.41 -10.77 -1.34
N GLN A 417 33.69 -11.88 -1.10
CA GLN A 417 32.39 -11.89 -0.42
C GLN A 417 31.25 -11.12 -1.12
N ILE A 418 31.44 -10.67 -2.36
CA ILE A 418 30.38 -10.12 -3.23
C ILE A 418 30.01 -11.20 -4.27
N GLN A 419 28.74 -11.63 -4.28
CA GLN A 419 28.22 -12.72 -5.13
C GLN A 419 27.08 -12.28 -6.04
#